data_AF-A0A5E4CAB4-F1
#
_entry.id   AF-A0A5E4CAB4-F1
#
_cell.length_a   1.000
_cell.length_b   1.000
_cell.length_c   1.000
_cell.angle_alpha   90.00
_cell.angle_beta   90.00
_cell.angle_gamma   90.00
#
_symmetry.space_group_name_H-M   'P 1'
#
loop_
_entity.id
_entity.type
_entity.pdbx_description
1 polymer ?
#
loop_
_entity_poly.entity_id
_entity_poly.type
_entity_poly.pdbx_seq_one_letter_code
_entity_poly.pdbx_strand_id
1 'polypeptide(L)' 'MQQKLQKKPELLEEEKPAAVVAPITTGYTLKISNYGWNQSDKFVKIYITLTGVHQIPAENVQVHFTERVV' A
#
# COMPACT_ATOMS: atom_id res chain seq x y z
N MET A 1 -44.92 -2.72 51.72
CA MET A 1 -44.65 -3.62 50.57
C MET A 1 -45.61 -3.25 49.45
N GLN A 2 -45.11 -3.07 48.23
CA GLN A 2 -45.73 -3.29 46.91
C GLN A 2 -45.07 -2.30 45.92
N GLN A 3 -44.17 -2.86 45.11
CA GLN A 3 -43.45 -2.21 44.02
C GLN A 3 -44.40 -1.93 42.85
N LYS A 4 -44.26 -0.76 42.20
CA LYS A 4 -44.84 -0.55 40.86
C LYS A 4 -43.72 -0.27 39.85
N LEU A 5 -43.26 -1.38 39.30
CA LEU A 5 -42.82 -1.63 37.92
C LEU A 5 -42.35 -0.41 37.10
N GLN A 6 -41.03 -0.25 37.05
CA GLN A 6 -40.34 0.54 36.03
C GLN A 6 -40.49 -0.18 34.67
N LYS A 7 -41.06 0.51 33.67
CA LYS A 7 -40.98 0.08 32.27
C LYS A 7 -39.93 0.95 31.58
N LYS A 8 -38.70 0.46 31.51
CA LYS A 8 -37.65 0.98 30.63
C LYS A 8 -37.83 0.31 29.26
N PRO A 9 -37.92 1.04 28.13
CA PRO A 9 -37.90 0.43 26.81
C PRO A 9 -36.52 -0.15 26.54
N GLU A 10 -36.50 -1.42 26.18
CA GLU A 10 -35.34 -2.17 25.74
C GLU A 10 -35.17 -2.00 24.22
N LEU A 11 -33.91 -2.04 23.80
CA LEU A 11 -33.42 -2.41 22.46
C LEU A 11 -33.80 -1.54 21.27
N LEU A 12 -32.78 -0.87 20.74
CA LEU A 12 -32.27 -1.09 19.38
C LEU A 12 -30.84 -0.51 19.35
N GLU A 13 -29.88 -1.31 19.83
CA GLU A 13 -28.49 -1.08 19.46
C GLU A 13 -28.35 -1.58 18.01
N GLU A 14 -28.44 -0.64 17.06
CA GLU A 14 -27.99 -0.91 15.70
C GLU A 14 -26.48 -1.17 15.77
N GLU A 15 -26.10 -2.43 15.61
CA GLU A 15 -24.71 -2.83 15.43
C GLU A 15 -24.18 -2.11 14.18
N LYS A 16 -23.42 -1.04 14.42
CA LYS A 16 -22.62 -0.36 13.41
C LYS A 16 -21.84 -1.43 12.64
N PRO A 17 -21.95 -1.54 11.30
CA PRO A 17 -21.11 -2.47 10.57
C PRO A 17 -19.66 -2.11 10.88
N ALA A 18 -18.94 -3.07 11.48
CA ALA A 18 -17.51 -2.97 11.65
C ALA A 18 -16.90 -2.87 10.25
N ALA A 19 -16.66 -1.64 9.80
CA ALA A 19 -15.92 -1.37 8.59
C ALA A 19 -14.61 -2.15 8.71
N VAL A 20 -14.46 -3.17 7.87
CA VAL A 20 -13.21 -3.90 7.71
C VAL A 20 -12.23 -2.85 7.20
N VAL A 21 -11.45 -2.27 8.10
CA VAL A 21 -10.44 -1.28 7.74
C VAL A 21 -9.37 -2.07 7.02
N ALA A 22 -9.46 -2.09 5.68
CA ALA A 22 -8.38 -2.58 4.85
C ALA A 22 -7.09 -1.90 5.34
N PRO A 23 -5.99 -2.64 5.55
CA PRO A 23 -4.75 -2.05 6.00
C PRO A 23 -4.39 -0.94 5.03
N ILE A 24 -4.41 0.30 5.53
CA ILE A 24 -3.92 1.45 4.78
C ILE A 24 -2.41 1.29 4.66
N THR A 25 -1.98 0.58 3.62
CA THR A 25 -0.58 0.57 3.20
C THR A 25 -0.30 1.95 2.62
N THR A 26 -0.01 2.90 3.49
CA THR A 26 0.57 4.18 3.09
C THR A 26 1.98 3.88 2.58
N GLY A 27 2.07 3.52 1.30
CA GLY A 27 3.34 3.42 0.61
C GLY A 27 3.92 4.82 0.46
N TYR A 28 5.17 4.99 0.87
CA TYR A 28 5.91 6.22 0.62
C TYR A 28 6.76 6.04 -0.62
N THR A 29 6.77 7.06 -1.48
CA THR A 29 7.60 7.05 -2.70
C THR A 29 8.99 7.55 -2.35
N LEU A 30 9.99 6.69 -2.49
CA LEU A 30 11.40 7.09 -2.43
C LEU A 30 11.89 7.50 -3.81
N LYS A 31 12.42 8.72 -3.92
CA LYS A 31 13.16 9.13 -5.10
C LYS A 31 14.55 8.49 -5.09
N ILE A 32 14.87 7.74 -6.13
CA ILE A 32 16.19 7.14 -6.32
C ILE A 32 17.08 8.17 -7.01
N SER A 33 17.99 8.77 -6.26
CA SER A 33 18.92 9.79 -6.78
C SER A 33 20.30 9.24 -7.12
N ASN A 34 20.66 8.08 -6.55
CA ASN A 34 21.93 7.42 -6.81
C ASN A 34 21.66 6.06 -7.48
N TYR A 35 22.15 5.92 -8.70
CA TYR A 35 22.09 4.69 -9.47
C TYR A 35 23.33 4.62 -10.37
N GLY A 36 23.77 3.40 -10.66
CA GLY A 36 24.83 3.17 -11.64
C GLY A 36 24.22 2.98 -13.03
N TRP A 37 24.92 3.37 -14.08
CA TRP A 37 24.54 2.99 -15.44
C TRP A 37 25.78 2.73 -16.28
N ASN A 38 25.65 1.83 -17.25
CA ASN A 38 26.63 1.67 -18.30
C ASN A 38 25.93 1.52 -19.65
N GLN A 39 26.67 1.87 -20.70
CA GLN A 39 26.19 1.82 -22.06
C GLN A 39 27.19 1.06 -22.94
N SER A 40 26.62 0.31 -23.86
CA SER A 40 27.30 -0.30 -24.99
C SER A 40 26.68 0.22 -26.28
N ASP A 41 27.22 -0.20 -27.43
CA ASP A 41 26.68 0.20 -28.74
C ASP A 41 25.25 -0.29 -28.98
N LYS A 42 24.79 -1.31 -28.25
CA LYS A 42 23.48 -1.94 -28.43
C LYS A 42 22.50 -1.67 -27.29
N PHE A 43 23.00 -1.51 -26.08
CA PHE A 43 22.17 -1.47 -24.88
C PHE A 43 22.68 -0.48 -23.84
N VAL A 44 21.74 0.13 -23.12
CA VAL A 44 21.96 0.81 -21.85
C VAL A 44 21.47 -0.10 -20.73
N LYS A 45 22.26 -0.23 -19.66
CA LYS A 45 21.85 -0.93 -18.44
C LYS A 45 21.91 0.04 -17.26
N ILE A 46 20.86 0.02 -16.46
CA ILE A 46 20.72 0.81 -15.24
C ILE A 46 20.76 -0.17 -14.05
N TYR A 47 21.58 0.13 -13.06
CA TYR A 47 21.75 -0.66 -11.84
C TYR A 47 21.27 0.18 -10.66
N ILE A 48 20.25 -0.35 -9.97
CA ILE A 48 19.64 0.28 -8.81
C ILE A 48 19.85 -0.65 -7.62
N THR A 49 20.42 -0.12 -6.55
CA THR A 49 20.59 -0.87 -5.29
C THR A 49 19.37 -0.62 -4.40
N LEU A 50 18.58 -1.68 -4.16
CA LEU A 50 17.45 -1.67 -3.24
C LEU A 50 17.61 -2.81 -2.22
N THR A 51 17.71 -2.48 -0.94
CA THR A 51 17.81 -3.46 0.13
C THR A 51 16.56 -4.34 0.16
N GLY A 52 16.74 -5.66 0.15
CA GLY A 52 15.63 -6.63 0.25
C GLY A 52 14.80 -6.82 -1.01
N VAL A 53 15.14 -6.20 -2.15
CA VAL A 53 14.34 -6.28 -3.38
C VAL A 53 14.12 -7.71 -3.90
N HIS A 54 15.07 -8.62 -3.66
CA HIS A 54 14.99 -10.03 -4.05
C HIS A 54 13.92 -10.83 -3.27
N GLN A 55 13.40 -10.29 -2.17
CA GLN A 55 12.30 -10.90 -1.39
C GLN A 55 10.93 -10.43 -1.89
N ILE A 56 10.89 -9.41 -2.75
CA ILE A 56 9.66 -8.87 -3.32
C ILE A 56 9.25 -9.74 -4.53
N PRO A 57 7.98 -10.15 -4.63
CA PRO A 57 7.49 -10.85 -5.82
C PRO A 57 7.72 -10.03 -7.09
N ALA A 58 8.05 -10.71 -8.18
CA ALA A 58 8.40 -10.05 -9.44
C ALA A 58 7.23 -9.22 -10.00
N GLU A 59 5.98 -9.63 -9.77
CA GLU A 59 4.78 -8.88 -10.18
C GLU A 59 4.67 -7.51 -9.52
N ASN A 60 5.32 -7.31 -8.37
CA ASN A 60 5.33 -6.04 -7.64
C ASN A 60 6.49 -5.13 -8.07
N VAL A 61 7.36 -5.59 -8.98
CA VAL A 61 8.44 -4.80 -9.57
C VAL A 61 8.06 -4.43 -11.00
N GLN A 62 7.72 -3.15 -11.20
CA GLN A 62 7.25 -2.65 -12.50
C GLN A 62 8.27 -1.70 -13.11
N VAL A 63 8.46 -1.82 -14.43
CA VAL A 63 9.31 -0.91 -15.22
C VAL A 63 8.57 -0.49 -16.48
N HIS A 64 8.66 0.79 -16.81
CA HIS A 64 8.08 1.34 -18.03
C HIS A 64 9.14 2.19 -18.75
N PHE A 65 9.55 1.73 -19.93
CA PHE A 65 10.47 2.48 -20.79
C PHE A 65 9.66 3.29 -21.81
N THR A 66 10.02 4.56 -21.96
CA THR A 66 9.42 5.46 -22.95
C THR A 66 10.48 5.88 -23.97
N GLU A 67 10.04 6.28 -25.16
CA GLU A 67 10.92 6.97 -26.09
C GLU A 67 11.44 8.27 -25.47
N ARG A 68 12.64 8.69 -25.90
CA ARG A 68 13.20 9.96 -25.47
C ARG A 68 12.42 11.08 -26.14
N VAL A 69 11.57 11.75 -25.37
CA VAL A 69 10.96 13.01 -25.78
C VAL A 69 12.04 14.09 -25.69
N VAL A 70 12.29 14.77 -26.81
CA VAL A 70 13.33 15.81 -26.95
C VAL A 70 12.69 17.19 -26.77
#